data_AF-A0A7S4M8Q0-F1
#
_entry.id   AF-A0A7S4M8Q0-F1
#
_cell.length_a   1.000
_cell.length_b   1.000
_cell.length_c   1.000
_cell.angle_alpha   90.00
_cell.angle_beta   90.00
_cell.angle_gamma   90.00
#
_symmetry.space_group_name_H-M   'P 1'
#
loop_
_entity.id
_entity.type
_entity.pdbx_description
1 polymer ?
#
loop_
_entity_poly.entity_id
_entity_poly.type
_entity_poly.pdbx_seq_one_letter_code
_entity_poly.pdbx_strand_id
1 'polypeptide(L)'
;RRFVGSGHEVIAEEKVDGANLGLSLTANYEVVVQNRSHYVCSATHTQFRGLDAWLAEHSWALCKLLVPEEEVLFGEWCLARHSVPYTALPGYFIAFDIFNKRTGRFCSVDERNRRLETEAEGTIPIVPTIARRRFETEAQIVALLETRSAYYDGFVEGCYLRVDEGLHNAHRGKVVRPDFIQGITTHWQSHAFVKNGLRLGCD
;
A
#
# COMPACT_ATOMS: atom_id res chain seq x y z
N ARG A 1 -5.32 -21.23 -8.76
CA ARG A 1 -6.24 -22.00 -7.88
C ARG A 1 -6.54 -21.32 -6.53
N ARG A 2 -5.62 -20.62 -5.85
CA ARG A 2 -5.95 -20.00 -4.54
C ARG A 2 -7.04 -18.92 -4.61
N PHE A 3 -7.03 -18.12 -5.67
CA PHE A 3 -7.96 -17.01 -5.89
C PHE A 3 -9.09 -17.33 -6.89
N VAL A 4 -9.06 -18.50 -7.54
CA VAL A 4 -9.97 -18.84 -8.66
C VAL A 4 -10.47 -20.26 -8.46
N GLY A 5 -11.81 -20.43 -8.47
CA GLY A 5 -12.48 -21.71 -8.32
C GLY A 5 -12.22 -22.38 -6.97
N SER A 6 -11.78 -21.62 -5.95
CA SER A 6 -11.48 -22.13 -4.61
C SER A 6 -12.68 -22.13 -3.67
N GLY A 7 -13.78 -21.44 -4.04
CA GLY A 7 -14.93 -21.23 -3.17
C GLY A 7 -14.70 -20.19 -2.05
N HIS A 8 -13.48 -19.70 -1.88
CA HIS A 8 -13.17 -18.63 -0.93
C HIS A 8 -13.58 -17.27 -1.50
N GLU A 9 -14.03 -16.39 -0.61
CA GLU A 9 -14.15 -14.97 -0.93
C GLU A 9 -12.77 -14.38 -1.13
N VAL A 10 -12.59 -13.63 -2.23
CA VAL A 10 -11.36 -12.91 -2.54
C VAL A 10 -11.64 -11.42 -2.40
N ILE A 11 -10.76 -10.75 -1.67
CA ILE A 11 -10.74 -9.30 -1.55
C ILE A 11 -9.69 -8.78 -2.52
N ALA A 12 -10.11 -7.91 -3.42
CA ALA A 12 -9.26 -7.21 -4.36
C ALA A 12 -9.17 -5.73 -3.97
N GLU A 13 -7.95 -5.21 -3.86
CA GLU A 13 -7.67 -3.82 -3.47
C GLU A 13 -6.82 -3.14 -4.54
N GLU A 14 -6.98 -1.83 -4.72
CA GLU A 14 -6.19 -1.09 -5.70
C GLU A 14 -4.70 -1.19 -5.37
N LYS A 15 -3.92 -1.63 -6.35
CA LYS A 15 -2.47 -1.56 -6.27
C LYS A 15 -2.03 -0.15 -6.66
N VAL A 16 -1.35 0.51 -5.74
CA VAL A 16 -0.79 1.85 -5.94
C VAL A 16 0.63 1.74 -6.50
N ASP A 17 0.99 2.66 -7.39
CA ASP A 17 2.30 2.79 -8.02
C ASP A 17 3.16 3.80 -7.26
N GLY A 18 3.99 3.31 -6.35
CA GLY A 18 4.89 4.14 -5.56
C GLY A 18 6.16 3.42 -5.15
N ALA A 19 6.87 4.03 -4.21
CA ALA A 19 8.01 3.43 -3.55
C ALA A 19 7.53 2.67 -2.31
N ASN A 20 7.68 1.34 -2.35
CA ASN A 20 7.28 0.49 -1.25
C ASN A 20 8.06 0.82 0.03
N LEU A 21 7.34 1.06 1.13
CA LEU A 21 7.89 1.30 2.46
C LEU A 21 7.30 0.34 3.50
N GLY A 22 8.15 -0.04 4.46
CA GLY A 22 7.77 -0.63 5.74
C GLY A 22 8.13 0.32 6.88
N LEU A 23 7.17 0.57 7.76
CA LEU A 23 7.31 1.40 8.96
C LEU A 23 7.20 0.49 10.19
N SER A 24 8.16 0.58 11.10
CA SER A 24 8.16 -0.18 12.36
C SER A 24 8.69 0.67 13.50
N LEU A 25 8.43 0.26 14.75
CA LEU A 25 8.94 0.94 15.94
C LEU A 25 10.10 0.17 16.56
N THR A 26 11.13 0.90 17.03
CA THR A 26 12.15 0.37 17.95
C THR A 26 11.56 0.18 19.36
N ALA A 27 12.29 -0.50 20.24
CA ALA A 27 11.92 -0.61 21.66
C ALA A 27 11.68 0.75 22.36
N ASN A 28 12.29 1.82 21.84
CA ASN A 28 12.17 3.18 22.35
C ASN A 28 11.08 4.00 21.65
N TYR A 29 10.20 3.36 20.87
CA TYR A 29 9.12 4.01 20.10
C TYR A 29 9.62 4.97 19.02
N GLU A 30 10.85 4.78 18.53
CA GLU A 30 11.34 5.53 17.37
C GLU A 30 10.87 4.84 16.09
N VAL A 31 10.38 5.62 15.13
CA VAL A 31 9.95 5.09 13.84
C VAL A 31 11.17 4.81 12.95
N VAL A 32 11.23 3.59 12.43
CA VAL A 32 12.22 3.14 11.46
C VAL A 32 11.52 2.85 10.14
N VAL A 33 12.10 3.36 9.05
CA VAL A 33 11.56 3.19 7.69
C VAL A 33 12.51 2.37 6.84
N GLN A 34 11.99 1.33 6.20
CA GLN A 34 12.72 0.50 5.24
C GLN A 34 12.04 0.51 3.87
N ASN A 35 12.83 0.53 2.80
CA ASN A 35 12.36 0.14 1.49
C ASN A 35 12.60 -1.38 1.28
N ARG A 36 12.54 -1.87 0.04
CA ARG A 36 12.78 -3.29 -0.28
C ARG A 36 14.21 -3.79 -0.05
N SER A 37 15.17 -2.91 0.17
CA SER A 37 16.60 -3.23 0.18
C SER A 37 17.34 -2.75 1.42
N HIS A 38 16.98 -1.59 1.98
CA HIS A 38 17.67 -0.95 3.11
C HIS A 38 16.78 0.07 3.82
N TYR A 39 17.25 0.56 4.98
CA TYR A 39 16.62 1.64 5.71
C TYR A 39 16.80 2.99 5.01
N VAL A 40 15.76 3.81 5.00
CA VAL A 40 15.71 5.08 4.27
C VAL A 40 15.19 6.22 5.14
N CYS A 41 15.57 7.44 4.80
CA CYS A 41 15.02 8.69 5.33
C CYS A 41 14.88 9.73 4.22
N SER A 42 14.43 10.94 4.55
CA SER A 42 14.27 12.01 3.55
C SER A 42 15.55 12.39 2.80
N ALA A 43 16.73 12.15 3.40
CA ALA A 43 18.03 12.43 2.81
C ALA A 43 18.53 11.33 1.86
N THR A 44 17.95 10.12 1.88
CA THR A 44 18.47 8.98 1.12
C THR A 44 18.29 9.13 -0.39
N HIS A 45 17.15 9.64 -0.84
CA HIS A 45 16.84 9.84 -2.25
C HIS A 45 15.74 10.90 -2.42
N THR A 46 15.74 11.62 -3.55
CA THR A 46 14.76 12.70 -3.81
C THR A 46 13.30 12.25 -3.76
N GLN A 47 13.04 10.97 -4.06
CA GLN A 47 11.70 10.38 -3.94
C GLN A 47 11.17 10.37 -2.50
N PHE A 48 12.04 10.35 -1.49
CA PHE A 48 11.68 10.31 -0.07
C PHE A 48 11.62 11.71 0.57
N ARG A 49 11.72 12.79 -0.21
CA ARG A 49 11.56 14.16 0.32
C ARG A 49 10.23 14.28 1.06
N GLY A 50 10.22 14.98 2.19
CA GLY A 50 9.01 15.15 3.01
C GLY A 50 8.66 13.94 3.89
N LEU A 51 9.35 12.79 3.75
CA LEU A 51 9.13 11.63 4.59
C LEU A 51 9.30 11.95 6.09
N ASP A 52 10.38 12.64 6.46
CA ASP A 52 10.63 12.96 7.88
C ASP A 52 9.56 13.89 8.47
N ALA A 53 9.00 14.80 7.67
CA ALA A 53 7.89 15.66 8.09
C ALA A 53 6.60 14.87 8.27
N TRP A 54 6.28 13.98 7.31
CA TRP A 54 5.13 13.09 7.41
C TRP A 54 5.25 12.16 8.63
N LEU A 55 6.44 11.63 8.91
CA LEU A 55 6.69 10.81 10.10
C LEU A 55 6.51 11.59 11.39
N ALA A 56 6.95 12.84 11.45
CA ALA A 56 6.76 13.69 12.64
C ALA A 56 5.26 13.89 12.92
N GLU A 57 4.48 14.19 11.89
CA GLU A 57 3.02 14.38 11.97
C GLU A 57 2.28 13.10 12.39
N HIS A 58 2.67 11.94 11.84
CA HIS A 58 1.97 10.67 12.05
C HIS A 58 2.60 9.82 13.17
N SER A 59 3.62 10.33 13.87
CA SER A 59 4.37 9.59 14.89
C SER A 59 3.46 9.03 15.99
N TRP A 60 2.51 9.83 16.47
CA TRP A 60 1.54 9.40 17.48
C TRP A 60 0.64 8.27 16.98
N ALA A 61 0.09 8.41 15.77
CA ALA A 61 -0.75 7.39 15.15
C ALA A 61 0.01 6.07 14.96
N LEU A 62 1.28 6.13 14.54
CA LEU A 62 2.13 4.95 14.40
C LEU A 62 2.43 4.29 15.75
N CYS A 63 2.71 5.06 16.79
CA CYS A 63 2.92 4.57 18.16
C CYS A 63 1.68 3.90 18.75
N LYS A 64 0.49 4.40 18.41
CA LYS A 64 -0.79 3.80 18.81
C LYS A 64 -1.11 2.54 18.03
N LEU A 65 -0.76 2.53 16.74
CA LEU A 65 -1.07 1.45 15.82
C LEU A 65 -0.15 0.25 16.00
N LEU A 66 1.17 0.42 16.13
CA LEU A 66 2.14 -0.67 16.00
C LEU A 66 2.65 -1.15 17.36
N VAL A 67 2.78 -2.47 17.51
CA VAL A 67 3.55 -3.05 18.63
C VAL A 67 5.06 -2.91 18.34
N PRO A 68 5.83 -2.25 19.22
CA PRO A 68 7.28 -2.10 19.09
C PRO A 68 8.00 -3.43 18.87
N GLU A 69 8.98 -3.40 17.96
CA GLU A 69 9.80 -4.56 17.58
C GLU A 69 9.06 -5.79 17.03
N GLU A 70 7.73 -5.77 16.98
CA GLU A 70 6.91 -6.89 16.53
C GLU A 70 6.21 -6.62 15.20
N GLU A 71 5.72 -5.40 14.97
CA GLU A 71 4.86 -5.12 13.82
C GLU A 71 5.49 -4.16 12.81
N VAL A 72 5.05 -4.31 11.56
CA VAL A 72 5.44 -3.46 10.44
C VAL A 72 4.19 -3.04 9.66
N LEU A 73 3.95 -1.74 9.55
CA LEU A 73 2.97 -1.17 8.63
C LEU A 73 3.62 -1.04 7.24
N PHE A 74 3.01 -1.65 6.23
CA PHE A 74 3.43 -1.54 4.85
C PHE A 74 2.51 -0.59 4.07
N GLY A 75 3.13 0.26 3.25
CA GLY A 75 2.44 1.17 2.37
C GLY A 75 3.27 1.55 1.14
N GLU A 76 2.64 2.27 0.23
CA GLU A 76 3.32 2.89 -0.91
C GLU A 76 3.54 4.38 -0.62
N TRP A 77 4.78 4.83 -0.79
CA TRP A 77 5.15 6.25 -0.78
C TRP A 77 5.08 6.81 -2.20
N CYS A 78 4.17 7.75 -2.41
CA CYS A 78 3.73 8.20 -3.72
C CYS A 78 4.05 9.68 -3.97
N LEU A 79 5.03 10.27 -3.27
CA LEU A 79 5.45 11.66 -3.56
C LEU A 79 5.94 11.81 -4.99
N ALA A 80 6.89 10.96 -5.41
CA ALA A 80 7.40 10.95 -6.77
C ALA A 80 6.48 10.14 -7.67
N ARG A 81 6.17 10.70 -8.83
CA ARG A 81 5.51 9.98 -9.92
C ARG A 81 6.44 8.88 -10.42
N HIS A 82 5.91 7.66 -10.42
CA HIS A 82 6.51 6.53 -11.13
C HIS A 82 5.90 6.43 -12.53
N SER A 83 5.08 5.41 -12.80
CA SER A 83 4.40 5.21 -14.08
C SER A 83 3.05 5.93 -14.10
N VAL A 84 2.28 5.81 -13.01
CA VAL A 84 0.94 6.42 -12.91
C VAL A 84 1.01 7.91 -12.55
N PRO A 85 0.38 8.80 -13.34
CA PRO A 85 0.33 10.24 -13.04
C PRO A 85 -0.78 10.55 -12.03
N TYR A 86 -0.59 10.22 -10.77
CA TYR A 86 -1.64 10.46 -9.77
C TYR A 86 -1.93 11.95 -9.59
N THR A 87 -3.22 12.30 -9.55
CA THR A 87 -3.70 13.68 -9.45
C THR A 87 -4.59 13.95 -8.24
N ALA A 88 -5.01 12.90 -7.51
CA ALA A 88 -5.97 12.99 -6.41
C ALA A 88 -5.66 12.00 -5.28
N LEU A 89 -4.39 11.82 -4.92
CA LEU A 89 -4.02 10.96 -3.78
C LEU A 89 -4.58 11.51 -2.45
N PRO A 90 -5.02 10.66 -1.53
CA PRO A 90 -5.48 11.06 -0.19
C PRO A 90 -4.33 11.46 0.75
N GLY A 91 -3.09 11.17 0.36
CA GLY A 91 -1.87 11.44 1.10
C GLY A 91 -0.69 10.78 0.38
N TYR A 92 0.53 11.17 0.74
CA TYR A 92 1.73 10.60 0.09
C TYR A 92 2.10 9.20 0.57
N PHE A 93 1.60 8.78 1.74
CA PHE A 93 1.71 7.40 2.18
C PHE A 93 0.33 6.76 2.19
N ILE A 94 0.19 5.60 1.54
CA ILE A 94 -1.05 4.83 1.51
C ILE A 94 -0.78 3.41 2.00
N ALA A 95 -1.38 3.06 3.13
CA ALA A 95 -1.21 1.76 3.77
C ALA A 95 -1.94 0.64 3.01
N PHE A 96 -1.30 -0.54 2.95
CA PHE A 96 -1.89 -1.74 2.36
C PHE A 96 -1.68 -3.02 3.18
N ASP A 97 -0.81 -3.05 4.18
CA ASP A 97 -0.61 -4.24 5.01
C ASP A 97 -0.13 -3.93 6.42
N ILE A 98 -0.42 -4.81 7.37
CA ILE A 98 0.26 -4.87 8.67
C ILE A 98 0.79 -6.29 8.83
N PHE A 99 2.09 -6.41 9.11
CA PHE A 99 2.76 -7.68 9.31
C PHE A 99 3.22 -7.83 10.75
N ASN A 100 2.93 -8.97 11.36
CA ASN A 100 3.40 -9.32 12.67
C ASN A 100 4.60 -10.29 12.56
N LYS A 101 5.79 -9.82 12.92
CA LYS A 101 7.06 -10.56 12.86
C LYS A 101 7.07 -11.79 13.76
N ARG A 102 6.40 -11.72 14.91
CA ARG A 102 6.34 -12.82 15.88
C ARG A 102 5.53 -14.01 15.36
N THR A 103 4.40 -13.75 14.72
CA THR A 103 3.54 -14.81 14.16
C THR A 103 3.86 -15.15 12.71
N GLY A 104 4.61 -14.28 12.01
CA GLY A 104 4.90 -14.42 10.59
C GLY A 104 3.66 -14.25 9.70
N ARG A 105 2.65 -13.52 10.18
CA ARG A 105 1.36 -13.36 9.49
C ARG A 105 1.05 -11.89 9.21
N PHE A 106 0.34 -11.67 8.11
CA PHE A 106 -0.29 -10.39 7.82
C PHE A 106 -1.68 -10.34 8.43
N CYS A 107 -2.14 -9.15 8.83
CA CYS A 107 -3.52 -8.92 9.22
C CYS A 107 -4.49 -9.21 8.05
N SER A 108 -5.72 -9.60 8.39
CA SER A 108 -6.83 -9.53 7.43
C SER A 108 -7.12 -8.08 7.06
N VAL A 109 -7.78 -7.86 5.93
CA VAL A 109 -8.20 -6.51 5.48
C VAL A 109 -9.10 -5.86 6.52
N ASP A 110 -10.06 -6.59 7.06
CA ASP A 110 -11.00 -6.06 8.05
C ASP A 110 -10.27 -5.63 9.33
N GLU A 111 -9.32 -6.44 9.83
CA GLU A 111 -8.55 -6.08 11.02
C GLU A 111 -7.58 -4.92 10.75
N ARG A 112 -6.88 -4.92 9.61
CA ARG A 112 -6.01 -3.82 9.20
C ARG A 112 -6.78 -2.50 9.14
N ASN A 113 -7.96 -2.51 8.51
CA ASN A 113 -8.79 -1.31 8.36
C ASN A 113 -9.36 -0.86 9.70
N ARG A 114 -9.84 -1.79 10.53
CA ARG A 114 -10.30 -1.47 11.89
C ARG A 114 -9.20 -0.78 12.69
N ARG A 115 -7.97 -1.30 12.67
CA ARG A 115 -6.83 -0.72 13.39
C ARG A 115 -6.44 0.66 12.84
N LEU A 116 -6.36 0.83 11.53
CA LEU A 116 -6.04 2.13 10.92
C LEU A 116 -7.12 3.18 11.20
N GLU A 117 -8.40 2.80 11.21
CA GLU A 117 -9.50 3.71 11.55
C GLU A 117 -9.49 4.07 13.05
N THR A 118 -9.29 3.09 13.93
CA THR A 118 -9.49 3.28 15.38
C THR A 118 -8.22 3.62 16.15
N GLU A 119 -7.11 2.94 15.89
CA GLU A 119 -5.83 3.13 16.60
C GLU A 119 -5.00 4.25 15.96
N ALA A 120 -5.04 4.39 14.63
CA ALA A 120 -4.42 5.51 13.91
C ALA A 120 -5.39 6.66 13.61
N GLU A 121 -6.60 6.65 14.20
CA GLU A 121 -7.61 7.71 14.13
C GLU A 121 -7.99 8.13 12.70
N GLY A 122 -7.88 7.20 11.73
CA GLY A 122 -8.18 7.46 10.32
C GLY A 122 -7.20 8.43 9.63
N THR A 123 -6.10 8.80 10.29
CA THR A 123 -5.12 9.77 9.77
C THR A 123 -4.23 9.20 8.66
N ILE A 124 -4.07 7.87 8.62
CA ILE A 124 -3.26 7.17 7.61
C ILE A 124 -4.18 6.59 6.53
N PRO A 125 -4.13 7.09 5.28
CA PRO A 125 -4.95 6.57 4.19
C PRO A 125 -4.69 5.10 3.89
N ILE A 126 -5.73 4.39 3.44
CA ILE A 126 -5.70 2.97 3.13
C ILE A 126 -6.04 2.76 1.65
N VAL A 127 -5.43 1.76 1.01
CA VAL A 127 -5.81 1.38 -0.36
C VAL A 127 -7.31 1.00 -0.44
N PRO A 128 -8.05 1.43 -1.48
CA PRO A 128 -9.46 1.15 -1.61
C PRO A 128 -9.71 -0.29 -2.01
N THR A 129 -10.78 -0.88 -1.48
CA THR A 129 -11.29 -2.16 -1.95
C THR A 129 -12.00 -1.99 -3.30
N ILE A 130 -11.56 -2.75 -4.31
CA ILE A 130 -12.15 -2.80 -5.65
C ILE A 130 -13.28 -3.81 -5.69
N ALA A 131 -13.08 -4.98 -5.10
CA ALA A 131 -14.06 -6.05 -5.10
C ALA A 131 -13.90 -6.95 -3.87
N ARG A 132 -15.01 -7.50 -3.38
CA ARG A 132 -15.02 -8.54 -2.37
C ARG A 132 -16.05 -9.59 -2.80
N ARG A 133 -15.57 -10.66 -3.43
CA ARG A 133 -16.42 -11.73 -4.00
C ARG A 133 -15.63 -12.98 -4.37
N ARG A 134 -16.33 -14.04 -4.74
CA ARG A 134 -15.73 -15.22 -5.36
C ARG A 134 -15.40 -14.96 -6.84
N PHE A 135 -14.33 -15.61 -7.30
CA PHE A 135 -13.91 -15.61 -8.71
C PHE A 135 -13.85 -17.05 -9.20
N GLU A 136 -14.57 -17.33 -10.28
CA GLU A 136 -14.65 -18.66 -10.89
C GLU A 136 -13.60 -18.84 -11.99
N THR A 137 -13.17 -17.76 -12.64
CA THR A 137 -12.18 -17.80 -13.72
C THR A 137 -11.10 -16.72 -13.56
N GLU A 138 -9.92 -16.97 -14.13
CA GLU A 138 -8.82 -15.99 -14.16
C GLU A 138 -9.21 -14.73 -14.95
N ALA A 139 -10.02 -14.88 -16.00
CA ALA A 139 -10.56 -13.76 -16.77
C ALA A 139 -11.33 -12.76 -15.90
N GLN A 140 -12.05 -13.22 -14.87
CA GLN A 140 -12.75 -12.33 -13.95
C GLN A 140 -11.80 -11.53 -13.05
N ILE A 141 -10.62 -12.07 -12.72
CA ILE A 141 -9.57 -11.35 -11.99
C ILE A 141 -8.90 -10.34 -12.91
N VAL A 142 -8.56 -10.75 -14.13
CA VAL A 142 -7.95 -9.86 -15.13
C VAL A 142 -8.88 -8.69 -15.48
N ALA A 143 -10.20 -8.92 -15.54
CA ALA A 143 -11.19 -7.86 -15.76
C ALA A 143 -11.19 -6.76 -14.68
N LEU A 144 -10.67 -7.03 -13.48
CA LEU A 144 -10.50 -6.00 -12.45
C LEU A 144 -9.52 -4.91 -12.88
N LEU A 145 -8.61 -5.19 -13.81
CA LEU A 145 -7.66 -4.21 -14.32
C LEU A 145 -8.34 -3.09 -15.12
N GLU A 146 -9.60 -3.26 -15.54
CA GLU A 146 -10.41 -2.21 -16.17
C GLU A 146 -11.20 -1.36 -15.15
N THR A 147 -10.92 -1.53 -13.85
CA THR A 147 -11.48 -0.67 -12.81
C THR A 147 -10.85 0.72 -12.90
N ARG A 148 -11.67 1.77 -12.77
CA ARG A 148 -11.17 3.15 -12.66
C ARG A 148 -10.44 3.34 -11.33
N SER A 149 -9.26 3.96 -11.38
CA SER A 149 -8.50 4.28 -10.17
C SER A 149 -9.24 5.31 -9.32
N ALA A 150 -9.10 5.21 -8.00
CA ALA A 150 -9.60 6.22 -7.09
C ALA A 150 -8.79 7.53 -7.11
N TYR A 151 -7.59 7.52 -7.71
CA TYR A 151 -6.56 8.55 -7.49
C TYR A 151 -6.17 9.35 -8.73
N TYR A 152 -6.69 9.01 -9.91
CA TYR A 152 -6.51 9.77 -11.15
C TYR A 152 -7.54 9.37 -12.23
N ASP A 153 -7.63 10.15 -13.30
CA ASP A 153 -8.47 9.79 -14.46
C ASP A 153 -7.79 8.72 -15.33
N GLY A 154 -7.95 7.46 -14.91
CA GLY A 154 -7.46 6.30 -15.62
C GLY A 154 -7.86 5.00 -14.94
N PHE A 155 -7.25 3.90 -15.37
CA PHE A 155 -7.49 2.59 -14.80
C PHE A 155 -6.46 2.25 -13.72
N VAL A 156 -6.80 1.34 -12.82
CA VAL A 156 -5.87 0.84 -11.81
C VAL A 156 -4.62 0.23 -12.48
N GLU A 157 -3.45 0.45 -11.89
CA GLU A 157 -2.19 -0.19 -12.33
C GLU A 157 -2.27 -1.71 -12.17
N GLY A 158 -2.94 -2.14 -11.10
CA GLY A 158 -3.12 -3.52 -10.72
C GLY A 158 -4.04 -3.67 -9.52
N CYS A 159 -4.17 -4.90 -9.06
CA CYS A 159 -4.91 -5.22 -7.85
C CYS A 159 -4.06 -6.10 -6.94
N TYR A 160 -4.05 -5.81 -5.65
CA TYR A 160 -3.71 -6.80 -4.63
C TYR A 160 -4.88 -7.77 -4.48
N LEU A 161 -4.59 -9.06 -4.34
CA LEU A 161 -5.58 -10.12 -4.16
C LEU A 161 -5.34 -10.78 -2.81
N ARG A 162 -6.39 -10.94 -2.02
CA ARG A 162 -6.30 -11.47 -0.66
C ARG A 162 -7.41 -12.48 -0.38
N VAL A 163 -7.06 -13.52 0.36
CA VAL A 163 -8.00 -14.42 1.04
C VAL A 163 -7.63 -14.40 2.51
N ASP A 164 -8.60 -14.08 3.35
CA ASP A 164 -8.41 -13.92 4.78
C ASP A 164 -9.11 -15.05 5.55
N GLU A 165 -8.52 -15.42 6.69
CA GLU A 165 -9.04 -16.40 7.64
C GLU A 165 -8.99 -15.80 9.05
N GLY A 166 -10.16 -15.45 9.59
CA GLY A 166 -10.28 -14.73 10.85
C GLY A 166 -9.58 -13.36 10.78
N LEU A 167 -8.61 -13.14 11.67
CA LEU A 167 -7.88 -11.87 11.78
C LEU A 167 -6.60 -11.82 10.92
N HIS A 168 -6.35 -12.85 10.12
CA HIS A 168 -5.11 -12.98 9.37
C HIS A 168 -5.36 -13.22 7.89
N ASN A 169 -4.40 -12.78 7.08
CA ASN A 169 -4.35 -13.15 5.68
C ASN A 169 -3.79 -14.57 5.52
N ALA A 170 -4.53 -15.42 4.81
CA ALA A 170 -4.11 -16.77 4.47
C ALA A 170 -3.34 -16.78 3.14
N HIS A 171 -3.83 -16.03 2.14
CA HIS A 171 -3.22 -15.93 0.83
C HIS A 171 -3.21 -14.49 0.33
N ARG A 172 -2.07 -14.08 -0.22
CA ARG A 172 -1.91 -12.79 -0.91
C ARG A 172 -1.21 -12.96 -2.25
N GLY A 173 -1.59 -12.12 -3.19
CA GLY A 173 -1.03 -12.06 -4.54
C GLY A 173 -1.28 -10.69 -5.15
N LYS A 174 -0.84 -10.51 -6.38
CA LYS A 174 -1.16 -9.32 -7.16
C LYS A 174 -1.32 -9.67 -8.63
N VAL A 175 -2.14 -8.89 -9.32
CA VAL A 175 -2.21 -8.83 -10.77
C VAL A 175 -1.88 -7.40 -11.17
N VAL A 176 -1.08 -7.22 -12.22
CA VAL A 176 -0.69 -5.90 -12.73
C VAL A 176 -0.96 -5.87 -14.23
N ARG A 177 -1.33 -4.71 -14.76
CA ARG A 177 -1.62 -4.54 -16.18
C ARG A 177 -0.32 -4.71 -16.98
N PRO A 178 -0.33 -5.48 -18.10
CA PRO A 178 0.89 -5.79 -18.86
C PRO A 178 1.69 -4.57 -19.32
N ASP A 179 1.00 -3.51 -19.75
CA ASP A 179 1.65 -2.28 -20.25
C ASP A 179 2.48 -1.57 -19.17
N PHE A 180 2.17 -1.79 -17.89
CA PHE A 180 2.98 -1.28 -16.78
C PHE A 180 4.28 -2.07 -16.57
N ILE A 181 4.26 -3.38 -16.84
CA ILE A 181 5.47 -4.21 -16.73
C ILE A 181 6.54 -3.73 -17.72
N GLN A 182 6.13 -3.32 -18.92
CA GLN A 182 7.03 -2.78 -19.94
C GLN A 182 7.60 -1.39 -19.55
N GLY A 183 6.83 -0.59 -18.81
CA GLY A 183 7.31 0.68 -18.23
C GLY A 183 8.42 0.48 -17.19
N ILE A 184 8.37 -0.58 -16.38
CA ILE A 184 9.38 -0.88 -15.35
C ILE A 184 10.76 -1.18 -15.96
N THR A 185 10.81 -1.83 -17.13
CA THR A 185 12.07 -2.11 -17.85
C THR A 185 12.79 -0.84 -18.32
N THR A 186 12.07 0.27 -18.45
CA THR A 186 12.66 1.59 -18.68
C THR A 186 12.86 2.24 -17.31
N HIS A 187 14.06 2.12 -16.73
CA HIS A 187 14.39 2.59 -15.37
C HIS A 187 13.68 3.92 -15.00
N TRP A 188 12.64 3.87 -14.18
CA TRP A 188 11.95 5.06 -13.63
C TRP A 188 12.93 5.98 -12.88
N GLN A 189 14.03 5.43 -12.38
CA GLN A 189 15.14 6.17 -11.76
C GLN A 189 15.83 7.18 -12.69
N SER A 190 15.64 7.07 -14.01
CA SER A 190 16.23 7.97 -15.01
C SER A 190 15.35 9.17 -15.37
N HIS A 191 14.10 9.22 -14.89
CA HIS A 191 13.18 10.30 -15.20
C HIS A 191 13.36 11.48 -14.24
N ALA A 192 13.14 12.69 -14.76
CA ALA A 192 13.11 13.89 -13.94
C ALA A 192 12.06 13.73 -12.83
N PHE A 193 12.39 14.19 -11.63
CA PHE A 193 11.46 14.14 -10.50
C PHE A 193 10.19 14.93 -10.83
N VAL A 194 9.05 14.23 -10.85
CA VAL A 194 7.72 14.82 -10.97
C VAL A 194 6.95 14.47 -9.69
N LYS A 195 6.37 15.47 -9.03
CA LYS A 195 5.59 15.28 -7.80
C LYS A 195 4.15 14.89 -8.17
N ASN A 196 3.59 13.86 -7.53
CA ASN A 196 2.18 13.50 -7.71
C ASN A 196 1.25 14.52 -7.02
N GLY A 197 0.03 14.64 -7.55
CA GLY A 197 -1.02 15.50 -7.01
C GLY A 197 -1.77 14.86 -5.85
N LEU A 198 -2.05 15.65 -4.81
CA LEU A 198 -2.97 15.31 -3.74
C LEU A 198 -4.38 15.79 -4.08
N ARG A 199 -5.37 15.13 -3.49
CA ARG A 199 -6.75 15.60 -3.47
C ARG A 199 -6.83 16.95 -2.75
N LEU A 200 -7.76 17.81 -3.16
CA LEU A 200 -8.06 19.07 -2.45
C LEU A 200 -8.29 18.81 -0.95
N GLY A 201 -7.58 19.54 -0.09
CA GLY A 201 -7.69 19.44 1.37
C GLY A 201 -6.76 18.41 2.02
N CYS A 202 -5.89 17.75 1.24
CA CYS A 202 -4.81 16.92 1.72
C CYS A 202 -3.50 17.65 1.40
N ASP A 203 -2.74 18.09 2.42
CA ASP A 203 -1.40 18.69 2.30
C ASP A 203 -0.46 18.06 3.33
#